data_AF-A0A2U1J4I5-F1
#
_entry.id   AF-A0A2U1J4I5-F1
#
_cell.length_a   1.000
_cell.length_b   1.000
_cell.length_c   1.000
_cell.angle_alpha   90.00
_cell.angle_beta   90.00
_cell.angle_gamma   90.00
#
_symmetry.space_group_name_H-M   'P 1'
#
loop_
_entity.id
_entity.type
_entity.pdbx_description
1 polymer ?
#
loop_
_entity_poly.entity_id
_entity_poly.type
_entity_poly.pdbx_seq_one_letter_code
_entity_poly.pdbx_strand_id
1 'polypeptide(L)'
;MSFSLAYQSLVLLVLCALGWGIDLWVFNKAHVPAPTILKLSNRSKNRTGSHHGSVLKLSLLFLFAVLLLCYIDSFVQNLNSKNYFQTFSFVLIFVLILFPFSKLFGGLRLSLLRTVFRVLNFFSTDQTELSDIVFTDVLTSCSKTFADISVVFCSLSSVITTTSKRDLHFDDVLGLTSPDSNVFDIGVCNSPLFNPLITSIPYSLRLYQCIRDYYQSDPDSLARKRHIANAVKYLSSFPVIFLSAFQKKYMSYRSKDIGTQFDEVWFLRLLFFLWFLSAFFSSLYSFYWDIAFDWDLGNFRTWNLTDIVYAILTPDFEYQDLETGSSLFSTNKSSSVSILDVPHPSSLYTGPPLLRSTLVYKKPIYYYLAMCLDLLLRATWTIKLSSHIEIDSIPYSGFILNLLEIIRRSVWILFRVEKEHAQNLSQQ
;
A
#
# COMPACT_ATOMS: atom_id res chain seq x y z
N MET A 1 27.19 -3.61 12.67
CA MET A 1 25.77 -3.85 13.04
C MET A 1 25.15 -4.70 11.96
N SER A 2 24.80 -5.96 12.24
CA SER A 2 24.11 -6.82 11.27
C SER A 2 22.60 -6.55 11.36
N PHE A 3 22.04 -5.80 10.42
CA PHE A 3 20.61 -5.52 10.39
C PHE A 3 19.85 -6.70 9.77
N SER A 4 19.52 -7.69 10.61
CA SER A 4 18.90 -8.95 10.19
C SER A 4 17.49 -8.73 9.61
N LEU A 5 17.00 -9.72 8.85
CA LEU A 5 15.66 -9.70 8.27
C LEU A 5 14.55 -9.54 9.32
N ALA A 6 14.75 -10.10 10.52
CA ALA A 6 13.84 -9.95 11.65
C ALA A 6 13.73 -8.49 12.09
N TYR A 7 14.86 -7.80 12.29
CA TYR A 7 14.86 -6.39 12.66
C TYR A 7 14.35 -5.50 11.53
N GLN A 8 14.70 -5.79 10.27
CA GLN A 8 14.17 -5.09 9.10
C GLN A 8 12.63 -5.13 9.09
N SER A 9 12.05 -6.31 9.27
CA SER A 9 10.59 -6.50 9.26
C SER A 9 9.90 -5.76 10.40
N LEU A 10 10.46 -5.80 11.61
CA LEU A 10 9.93 -5.07 12.76
C LEU A 10 9.99 -3.56 12.56
N VAL A 11 11.13 -3.03 12.09
CA VAL A 11 11.28 -1.60 11.82
C VAL A 11 10.24 -1.16 10.79
N LEU A 12 10.03 -1.92 9.71
CA LEU A 12 9.02 -1.59 8.70
C LEU A 12 7.60 -1.54 9.28
N LEU A 13 7.20 -2.52 10.10
CA LEU A 13 5.89 -2.49 10.78
C LEU A 13 5.73 -1.26 11.69
N VAL A 14 6.77 -0.90 12.43
CA VAL A 14 6.76 0.28 13.29
C VAL A 14 6.71 1.57 12.45
N LEU A 15 7.39 1.61 11.31
CA LEU A 15 7.34 2.74 10.38
C LEU A 15 5.96 2.90 9.73
N CYS A 16 5.23 1.81 9.47
CA CYS A 16 3.82 1.91 9.06
C CYS A 16 2.96 2.61 10.14
N ALA A 17 3.12 2.23 11.40
CA ALA A 17 2.41 2.85 12.51
C ALA A 17 2.82 4.32 12.72
N LEU A 18 4.11 4.63 12.52
CA LEU A 18 4.62 5.99 12.55
C LEU A 18 4.03 6.83 11.42
N GLY A 19 4.00 6.30 10.19
CA GLY A 19 3.39 6.94 9.02
C GLY A 19 1.93 7.29 9.29
N TRP A 20 1.16 6.36 9.84
CA TRP A 20 -0.21 6.62 10.28
C TRP A 20 -0.32 7.74 11.33
N GLY A 21 0.61 7.77 12.31
CA GLY A 21 0.68 8.85 13.29
C GLY A 21 0.99 10.22 12.68
N ILE A 22 1.84 10.25 11.65
CA ILE A 22 2.16 11.46 10.88
C ILE A 22 0.94 11.91 10.08
N ASP A 23 0.25 10.99 9.41
CA ASP A 23 -0.96 11.29 8.63
C ASP A 23 -2.03 11.95 9.51
N LEU A 24 -2.27 11.40 10.71
CA LEU A 24 -3.19 11.99 11.70
C LEU A 24 -2.75 13.39 12.17
N TRP A 25 -1.44 13.64 12.29
CA TRP A 25 -0.92 14.96 12.63
C TRP A 25 -1.11 15.97 11.48
N VAL A 26 -0.89 15.54 10.23
CA VAL A 26 -1.14 16.36 9.03
C VAL A 26 -2.62 16.71 8.93
N PHE A 27 -3.54 15.75 9.14
CA PHE A 27 -4.97 16.02 9.15
C PHE A 27 -5.36 17.06 10.19
N ASN A 28 -4.81 16.96 11.41
CA ASN A 28 -5.07 17.94 12.46
C ASN A 28 -4.55 19.34 12.08
N LYS A 29 -3.36 19.43 11.46
CA LYS A 29 -2.79 20.71 10.99
C LYS A 29 -3.57 21.32 9.82
N ALA A 30 -4.14 20.48 8.95
CA ALA A 30 -4.95 20.89 7.81
C ALA A 30 -6.45 21.07 8.16
N HIS A 31 -6.82 20.97 9.45
CA HIS A 31 -8.20 21.04 9.93
C HIS A 31 -9.16 20.02 9.30
N VAL A 32 -8.65 18.87 8.85
CA VAL A 32 -9.45 17.76 8.32
C VAL A 32 -9.95 16.88 9.47
N PRO A 33 -11.28 16.71 9.67
CA PRO A 33 -11.83 15.91 10.75
C PRO A 33 -11.75 14.40 10.46
N ALA A 34 -10.52 13.86 10.45
CA ALA A 34 -10.24 12.45 10.10
C ALA A 34 -11.06 11.42 10.91
N PRO A 35 -11.28 11.56 12.24
CA PRO A 35 -12.09 10.59 12.99
C PRO A 35 -13.54 10.47 12.50
N THR A 36 -14.13 11.59 12.08
CA THR A 36 -15.50 11.63 11.55
C THR A 36 -15.56 11.01 10.16
N ILE A 37 -14.62 11.39 9.28
CA ILE A 37 -14.56 10.89 7.89
C ILE A 37 -14.33 9.38 7.86
N LEU A 38 -13.41 8.89 8.68
CA LEU A 38 -13.09 7.47 8.77
C LEU A 38 -14.09 6.67 9.59
N LYS A 39 -15.15 7.31 10.12
CA LYS A 39 -16.16 6.72 11.00
C LYS A 39 -15.53 5.93 12.16
N LEU A 40 -14.41 6.42 12.69
CA LEU A 40 -13.72 5.77 13.82
C LEU A 40 -14.63 5.86 15.05
N SER A 41 -15.33 4.75 15.34
CA SER A 41 -16.32 4.55 16.41
C SER A 41 -16.64 5.78 17.30
N ASN A 42 -17.84 6.33 17.14
CA ASN A 42 -18.41 7.45 17.90
C ASN A 42 -18.57 7.22 19.43
N ARG A 43 -18.10 6.09 19.99
CA ARG A 43 -18.23 5.79 21.43
C ARG A 43 -17.17 6.45 22.32
N SER A 44 -16.18 7.12 21.76
CA SER A 44 -15.17 7.88 22.54
C SER A 44 -15.39 9.39 22.52
N LYS A 45 -16.65 9.85 22.65
CA LYS A 45 -16.96 11.29 22.86
C LYS A 45 -16.29 11.91 24.11
N ASN A 46 -15.76 11.09 25.03
CA ASN A 46 -15.27 11.55 26.34
C ASN A 46 -13.74 11.46 26.55
N ARG A 47 -12.92 11.25 25.52
CA ARG A 47 -11.45 11.33 25.66
C ARG A 47 -10.86 12.28 24.64
N THR A 48 -10.79 13.55 25.02
CA THR A 48 -10.09 14.68 24.40
C THR A 48 -8.56 14.54 24.41
N GLY A 49 -8.05 13.30 24.38
CA GLY A 49 -6.64 13.06 24.13
C GLY A 49 -6.38 13.18 22.63
N SER A 50 -5.37 13.95 22.24
CA SER A 50 -4.88 13.91 20.87
C SER A 50 -4.48 12.47 20.50
N HIS A 51 -5.33 11.79 19.73
CA HIS A 51 -5.10 10.44 19.25
C HIS A 51 -3.80 10.37 18.42
N HIS A 52 -3.50 11.43 17.65
CA HIS A 52 -2.27 11.54 16.87
C HIS A 52 -1.01 11.53 17.75
N GLY A 53 -1.00 12.30 18.86
CA GLY A 53 0.15 12.38 19.75
C GLY A 53 0.44 11.06 20.46
N SER A 54 -0.60 10.27 20.74
CA SER A 54 -0.46 8.96 21.38
C SER A 54 0.13 7.91 20.42
N VAL A 55 -0.33 7.87 19.17
CA VAL A 55 0.19 6.96 18.13
C VAL A 55 1.66 7.28 17.81
N LEU A 56 2.00 8.57 17.66
CA LEU A 56 3.39 8.99 17.41
C LEU A 56 4.33 8.60 18.54
N LYS A 57 3.97 8.91 19.79
CA LYS A 57 4.79 8.55 20.97
C LYS A 57 5.01 7.04 21.07
N LEU A 58 3.96 6.25 20.86
CA LEU A 58 4.06 4.79 20.92
C LEU A 58 4.94 4.23 19.78
N SER A 59 4.79 4.76 18.56
CA SER A 59 5.57 4.32 17.41
C SER A 59 7.05 4.66 17.57
N LEU A 60 7.37 5.87 18.06
CA LEU A 60 8.75 6.27 18.38
C LEU A 60 9.36 5.43 19.50
N LEU A 61 8.58 5.10 20.54
CA LEU A 61 9.02 4.22 21.61
C LEU A 61 9.37 2.82 21.08
N PHE A 62 8.53 2.24 20.23
CA PHE A 62 8.82 0.94 19.62
C PHE A 62 9.99 1.00 18.65
N LEU A 63 10.15 2.08 17.90
CA LEU A 63 11.27 2.26 17.00
C LEU A 63 12.58 2.28 17.79
N PHE A 64 12.62 3.07 18.87
CA PHE A 64 13.74 3.10 19.78
C PHE A 64 14.03 1.71 20.38
N ALA A 65 13.01 0.99 20.83
CA ALA A 65 13.16 -0.35 21.40
C ALA A 65 13.75 -1.35 20.38
N VAL A 66 13.27 -1.36 19.13
CA VAL A 66 13.77 -2.24 18.08
C VAL A 66 15.22 -1.91 17.71
N LEU A 67 15.56 -0.62 17.59
CA LEU A 67 16.93 -0.18 17.29
C LEU A 67 17.88 -0.50 18.45
N LEU A 68 17.44 -0.34 19.70
CA LEU A 68 18.20 -0.73 20.88
C LEU A 68 18.46 -2.24 20.91
N LEU A 69 17.45 -3.06 20.64
CA LEU A 69 17.61 -4.52 20.54
C LEU A 69 18.59 -4.89 19.42
N CYS A 70 18.51 -4.23 18.26
CA CYS A 70 19.44 -4.44 17.16
C CYS A 70 20.88 -4.01 17.51
N TYR A 71 21.04 -2.95 18.31
CA TYR A 71 22.34 -2.54 18.84
C TYR A 71 22.90 -3.59 19.80
N ILE A 72 22.09 -4.12 20.72
CA ILE A 72 22.49 -5.17 21.66
C ILE A 72 22.87 -6.46 20.90
N ASP A 73 22.13 -6.84 19.86
CA ASP A 73 22.43 -8.00 19.00
C ASP A 73 23.86 -7.94 18.42
N SER A 74 24.39 -6.73 18.18
CA SER A 74 25.74 -6.54 17.63
C SER A 74 26.86 -6.98 18.58
N PHE A 75 26.58 -7.11 19.88
CA PHE A 75 27.53 -7.60 20.88
C PHE A 75 27.42 -9.12 21.12
N VAL A 76 26.40 -9.78 20.57
CA VAL A 76 26.22 -11.24 20.71
C VAL A 76 27.16 -11.96 19.73
N GLN A 77 28.22 -12.58 20.26
CA GLN A 77 29.24 -13.24 19.43
C GLN A 77 28.87 -14.67 19.00
N ASN A 78 28.15 -15.42 19.84
CA ASN A 78 27.80 -16.81 19.54
C ASN A 78 26.60 -16.86 18.57
N LEU A 79 26.76 -17.54 17.43
CA LEU A 79 25.74 -17.67 16.38
C LEU A 79 24.42 -18.27 16.88
N ASN A 80 24.47 -19.29 17.74
CA ASN A 80 23.27 -19.89 18.29
C ASN A 80 22.54 -18.91 19.21
N SER A 81 23.28 -18.29 20.14
CA SER A 81 22.74 -17.25 21.03
C SER A 81 22.16 -16.08 20.25
N LYS A 82 22.77 -15.73 19.11
CA LYS A 82 22.31 -14.67 18.22
C LYS A 82 20.95 -15.01 17.58
N ASN A 83 20.81 -16.21 17.03
CA ASN A 83 19.53 -16.66 16.45
C ASN A 83 18.41 -16.69 17.50
N TYR A 84 18.70 -17.17 18.72
CA TYR A 84 17.74 -17.13 19.83
C TYR A 84 17.38 -15.71 20.25
N PHE A 85 18.36 -14.82 20.37
CA PHE A 85 18.15 -13.43 20.76
C PHE A 85 17.31 -12.66 19.72
N GLN A 86 17.61 -12.84 18.43
CA GLN A 86 16.85 -12.24 17.34
C GLN A 86 15.41 -12.74 17.30
N THR A 87 15.21 -14.04 17.49
CA THR A 87 13.88 -14.65 17.57
C THR A 87 13.10 -14.11 18.77
N PHE A 88 13.71 -14.10 19.96
CA PHE A 88 13.07 -13.60 21.17
C PHE A 88 12.69 -12.12 21.03
N SER A 89 13.62 -11.31 20.51
CA SER A 89 13.39 -9.89 20.21
C SER A 89 12.22 -9.71 19.24
N PHE A 90 12.16 -10.54 18.20
CA PHE A 90 11.08 -10.53 17.22
C PHE A 90 9.71 -10.82 17.86
N VAL A 91 9.61 -11.94 18.58
CA VAL A 91 8.36 -12.35 19.25
C VAL A 91 7.94 -11.31 20.29
N LEU A 92 8.87 -10.80 21.10
CA LEU A 92 8.58 -9.80 22.13
C LEU A 92 7.96 -8.54 21.53
N ILE A 93 8.61 -7.93 20.52
CA ILE A 93 8.10 -6.70 19.90
C ILE A 93 6.78 -6.97 19.18
N PHE A 94 6.67 -8.08 18.45
CA PHE A 94 5.44 -8.43 17.74
C PHE A 94 4.25 -8.59 18.71
N VAL A 95 4.45 -9.26 19.84
CA VAL A 95 3.46 -9.38 20.93
C VAL A 95 3.12 -8.01 21.51
N LEU A 96 4.12 -7.17 21.80
CA LEU A 96 3.88 -5.82 22.34
C LEU A 96 3.12 -4.91 21.37
N ILE A 97 3.26 -5.09 20.05
CA ILE A 97 2.50 -4.34 19.04
C ILE A 97 1.02 -4.77 19.04
N LEU A 98 0.74 -6.07 19.09
CA LEU A 98 -0.61 -6.61 18.93
C LEU A 98 -1.41 -6.65 20.23
N PHE A 99 -0.80 -7.01 21.35
CA PHE A 99 -1.55 -7.27 22.58
C PHE A 99 -1.92 -5.97 23.34
N PRO A 100 -3.20 -5.82 23.75
CA PRO A 100 -3.72 -4.57 24.30
C PRO A 100 -3.39 -4.39 25.79
N PHE A 101 -2.10 -4.32 26.13
CA PHE A 101 -1.65 -4.06 27.50
C PHE A 101 -2.11 -2.67 27.97
N SER A 102 -2.79 -2.61 29.13
CA SER A 102 -3.40 -1.39 29.67
C SER A 102 -2.39 -0.25 29.90
N LYS A 103 -1.17 -0.58 30.33
CA LYS A 103 -0.09 0.38 30.64
C LYS A 103 0.62 0.97 29.42
N LEU A 104 0.43 0.41 28.23
CA LEU A 104 1.10 0.84 27.01
C LEU A 104 0.09 1.28 25.94
N PHE A 105 -0.82 2.21 26.26
CA PHE A 105 -1.84 2.67 25.31
C PHE A 105 -2.77 1.53 24.80
N GLY A 106 -3.21 0.63 25.68
CA GLY A 106 -4.03 -0.53 25.33
C GLY A 106 -5.31 -0.22 24.54
N GLY A 107 -5.89 0.98 24.71
CA GLY A 107 -7.05 1.42 23.92
C GLY A 107 -6.77 1.54 22.41
N LEU A 108 -5.58 2.01 22.02
CA LEU A 108 -5.19 2.11 20.61
C LEU A 108 -5.03 0.72 19.99
N ARG A 109 -4.37 -0.20 20.70
CA ARG A 109 -4.20 -1.59 20.24
C ARG A 109 -5.51 -2.35 20.19
N LEU A 110 -6.40 -2.12 21.13
CA LEU A 110 -7.74 -2.71 21.08
C LEU A 110 -8.52 -2.19 19.86
N SER A 111 -8.36 -0.91 19.51
CA SER A 111 -8.92 -0.35 18.27
C SER A 111 -8.32 -1.00 17.02
N LEU A 112 -7.00 -1.22 17.01
CA LEU A 112 -6.30 -1.94 15.93
C LEU A 112 -6.83 -3.38 15.80
N LEU A 113 -6.89 -4.13 16.91
CA LEU A 113 -7.40 -5.50 16.92
C LEU A 113 -8.85 -5.58 16.44
N ARG A 114 -9.72 -4.66 16.87
CA ARG A 114 -11.10 -4.60 16.37
C ARG A 114 -11.16 -4.40 14.85
N THR A 115 -10.30 -3.53 14.32
CA THR A 115 -10.20 -3.29 12.86
C THR A 115 -9.72 -4.55 12.13
N VAL A 116 -8.69 -5.21 12.66
CA VAL A 116 -8.19 -6.50 12.15
C VAL A 116 -9.30 -7.56 12.13
N PHE A 117 -10.01 -7.76 13.25
CA PHE A 117 -11.10 -8.73 13.34
C PHE A 117 -12.25 -8.39 12.39
N ARG A 118 -12.60 -7.11 12.23
CA ARG A 118 -13.66 -6.69 11.31
C ARG A 118 -13.29 -6.97 9.86
N VAL A 119 -12.06 -6.70 9.46
CA VAL A 119 -11.56 -6.94 8.10
C VAL A 119 -11.40 -8.44 7.80
N LEU A 120 -11.00 -9.24 8.78
CA LEU A 120 -10.89 -10.69 8.64
C LEU A 120 -12.23 -11.42 8.78
N ASN A 121 -13.29 -10.74 9.22
CA ASN A 121 -14.62 -11.33 9.32
C ASN A 121 -15.29 -11.41 7.95
N PHE A 122 -15.02 -12.49 7.22
CA PHE A 122 -15.64 -12.76 5.92
C PHE A 122 -17.16 -12.85 6.00
N PHE A 123 -17.76 -13.18 7.14
CA PHE A 123 -19.21 -13.33 7.25
C PHE A 123 -19.96 -12.02 7.54
N SER A 124 -19.26 -10.88 7.67
CA SER A 124 -19.92 -9.60 7.90
C SER A 124 -20.71 -9.14 6.67
N THR A 125 -21.98 -8.82 6.89
CA THR A 125 -22.93 -8.27 5.91
C THR A 125 -22.92 -6.74 5.85
N ASP A 126 -22.12 -6.08 6.69
CA ASP A 126 -22.06 -4.62 6.73
C ASP A 126 -21.29 -4.09 5.51
N GLN A 127 -21.69 -2.90 5.04
CA GLN A 127 -20.95 -2.20 3.99
C GLN A 127 -19.54 -1.88 4.46
N THR A 128 -18.56 -1.97 3.56
CA THR A 128 -17.17 -1.69 3.90
C THR A 128 -16.97 -0.21 4.26
N GLU A 129 -16.48 0.06 5.48
CA GLU A 129 -16.17 1.42 5.91
C GLU A 129 -14.88 1.94 5.26
N LEU A 130 -14.77 3.26 5.08
CA LEU A 130 -13.54 3.89 4.59
C LEU A 130 -12.31 3.55 5.45
N SER A 131 -12.48 3.40 6.76
CA SER A 131 -11.40 2.96 7.65
C SER A 131 -10.91 1.54 7.33
N ASP A 132 -11.81 0.62 6.96
CA ASP A 132 -11.46 -0.74 6.56
C ASP A 132 -10.75 -0.77 5.21
N ILE A 133 -11.20 0.07 4.27
CA ILE A 133 -10.56 0.31 2.97
C ILE A 133 -9.13 0.81 3.19
N VAL A 134 -8.95 1.90 3.94
CA VAL A 134 -7.61 2.46 4.22
C VAL A 134 -6.71 1.43 4.90
N PHE A 135 -7.21 0.72 5.91
CA PHE A 135 -6.44 -0.28 6.64
C PHE A 135 -5.93 -1.41 5.74
N THR A 136 -6.81 -2.01 4.94
CA THR A 136 -6.44 -3.10 4.02
C THR A 136 -5.51 -2.64 2.90
N ASP A 137 -5.63 -1.39 2.44
CA ASP A 137 -4.68 -0.83 1.48
C ASP A 137 -3.28 -0.64 2.08
N VAL A 138 -3.19 -0.24 3.35
CA VAL A 138 -1.93 -0.23 4.09
C VAL A 138 -1.35 -1.65 4.19
N LEU A 139 -2.18 -2.66 4.40
CA LEU A 139 -1.73 -4.06 4.38
C LEU A 139 -1.14 -4.46 3.02
N THR A 140 -1.68 -3.99 1.89
CA THR A 140 -1.12 -4.30 0.56
C THR A 140 0.31 -3.79 0.40
N SER A 141 0.60 -2.61 0.93
CA SER A 141 1.94 -2.02 0.98
C SER A 141 2.89 -2.80 1.92
N CYS A 142 2.33 -3.52 2.92
CA CYS A 142 3.06 -4.38 3.85
C CYS A 142 3.20 -5.86 3.39
N SER A 143 2.66 -6.24 2.22
CA SER A 143 2.57 -7.63 1.75
C SER A 143 3.89 -8.39 1.78
N LYS A 144 4.99 -7.77 1.29
CA LYS A 144 6.32 -8.38 1.34
C LYS A 144 6.87 -8.49 2.76
N THR A 145 6.61 -7.49 3.60
CA THR A 145 6.98 -7.52 5.02
C THR A 145 6.32 -8.72 5.72
N PHE A 146 5.06 -9.05 5.39
CA PHE A 146 4.43 -10.26 5.89
C PHE A 146 5.12 -11.53 5.41
N ALA A 147 5.53 -11.61 4.15
CA ALA A 147 6.32 -12.75 3.67
C ALA A 147 7.67 -12.87 4.40
N ASP A 148 8.36 -11.75 4.67
CA ASP A 148 9.61 -11.73 5.43
C ASP A 148 9.42 -12.19 6.88
N ILE A 149 8.33 -11.75 7.51
CA ILE A 149 7.91 -12.23 8.83
C ILE A 149 7.67 -13.74 8.82
N SER A 150 7.00 -14.26 7.79
CA SER A 150 6.78 -15.71 7.64
C SER A 150 8.08 -16.48 7.48
N VAL A 151 9.09 -15.94 6.78
CA VAL A 151 10.43 -16.54 6.70
C VAL A 151 11.13 -16.55 8.07
N VAL A 152 10.99 -15.49 8.86
CA VAL A 152 11.53 -15.43 10.24
C VAL A 152 10.86 -16.49 11.13
N PHE A 153 9.53 -16.64 11.06
CA PHE A 153 8.80 -17.69 11.77
C PHE A 153 9.18 -19.11 11.31
N CYS A 154 9.39 -19.31 10.01
CA CYS A 154 9.85 -20.59 9.47
C CYS A 154 11.26 -20.96 9.93
N SER A 155 12.15 -19.97 10.00
CA SER A 155 13.50 -20.15 10.55
C SER A 155 13.43 -20.58 12.03
N LEU A 156 12.51 -20.00 12.81
CA LEU A 156 12.25 -20.42 14.19
C LEU A 156 11.75 -21.86 14.27
N SER A 157 10.79 -22.26 13.43
CA SER A 157 10.26 -23.62 13.42
C SER A 157 11.36 -24.66 13.13
N SER A 158 12.31 -24.35 12.24
CA SER A 158 13.44 -25.22 11.92
C SER A 158 14.49 -25.35 13.05
N VAL A 159 14.54 -24.40 13.98
CA VAL A 159 15.38 -24.50 15.20
C VAL A 159 14.71 -25.42 16.22
N ILE A 160 13.38 -25.46 16.24
CA ILE A 160 12.57 -26.24 17.19
C ILE A 160 12.35 -27.68 16.70
N THR A 161 12.23 -27.88 15.38
CA THR A 161 12.00 -29.20 14.77
C THR A 161 13.26 -29.66 14.03
N THR A 162 13.86 -30.76 14.50
CA THR A 162 15.00 -31.45 13.87
C THR A 162 14.58 -32.23 12.63
N THR A 163 13.78 -31.63 11.74
CA THR A 163 13.34 -32.27 10.50
C THR A 163 14.31 -31.97 9.36
N SER A 164 14.83 -33.05 8.77
CA SER A 164 15.77 -33.04 7.65
C SER A 164 15.19 -32.27 6.45
N LYS A 165 15.98 -31.33 5.91
CA LYS A 165 15.69 -30.57 4.69
C LYS A 165 15.78 -31.52 3.49
N ARG A 166 14.65 -31.82 2.82
CA ARG A 166 14.67 -32.28 1.43
C ARG A 166 14.63 -31.05 0.52
N ASP A 167 15.68 -30.87 -0.29
CA ASP A 167 15.68 -29.91 -1.38
C ASP A 167 14.75 -30.44 -2.49
N LEU A 168 13.63 -29.75 -2.74
CA LEU A 168 12.63 -30.15 -3.74
C LEU A 168 13.11 -29.87 -5.16
N HIS A 169 12.86 -30.82 -6.07
CA HIS A 169 13.06 -30.65 -7.52
C HIS A 169 11.99 -29.72 -8.11
N PHE A 170 12.27 -29.10 -9.26
CA PHE A 170 11.32 -28.19 -9.91
C PHE A 170 10.01 -28.89 -10.35
N ASP A 171 10.07 -30.19 -10.65
CA ASP A 171 8.89 -30.99 -11.04
C ASP A 171 7.85 -31.15 -9.91
N ASP A 172 8.30 -31.07 -8.65
CA ASP A 172 7.45 -31.07 -7.45
C ASP A 172 6.71 -29.73 -7.27
N VAL A 173 7.18 -28.64 -7.90
CA VAL A 173 6.62 -27.28 -7.80
C VAL A 173 5.30 -27.14 -8.56
N LEU A 174 5.14 -27.90 -9.63
CA LEU A 174 3.92 -27.96 -10.44
C LEU A 174 3.04 -29.16 -10.08
N GLY A 175 3.45 -30.00 -9.13
CA GLY A 175 2.74 -31.23 -8.77
C GLY A 175 2.76 -32.29 -9.88
N LEU A 176 3.75 -32.25 -10.78
CA LEU A 176 3.82 -33.14 -11.94
C LEU A 176 4.57 -34.45 -11.67
N THR A 177 5.15 -34.63 -10.47
CA THR A 177 5.84 -35.88 -10.09
C THR A 177 5.57 -36.30 -8.65
N SER A 178 4.58 -37.18 -8.50
CA SER A 178 4.63 -38.48 -7.80
C SER A 178 3.29 -38.77 -7.10
N PRO A 179 2.62 -39.90 -7.41
CA PRO A 179 1.35 -40.28 -6.79
C PRO A 179 1.45 -40.63 -5.30
N ASP A 180 2.67 -40.75 -4.75
CA ASP A 180 2.92 -41.42 -3.47
C ASP A 180 3.50 -40.49 -2.38
N SER A 181 3.75 -39.21 -2.67
CA SER A 181 4.13 -38.24 -1.63
C SER A 181 2.89 -37.48 -1.17
N ASN A 182 2.51 -37.64 0.10
CA ASN A 182 1.52 -36.75 0.71
C ASN A 182 2.03 -35.31 0.58
N VAL A 183 1.27 -34.44 -0.10
CA VAL A 183 1.53 -32.99 -0.18
C VAL A 183 1.72 -32.37 1.22
N PHE A 184 1.19 -33.04 2.26
CA PHE A 184 1.32 -32.70 3.67
C PHE A 184 2.64 -33.10 4.35
N ASP A 185 3.49 -33.95 3.74
CA ASP A 185 4.85 -34.26 4.23
C ASP A 185 5.89 -33.19 3.82
N ILE A 186 5.51 -32.27 2.94
CA ILE A 186 6.30 -31.08 2.64
C ILE A 186 6.06 -30.10 3.79
N GLY A 187 7.08 -29.90 4.63
CA GLY A 187 7.03 -28.86 5.66
C GLY A 187 6.59 -27.53 5.02
N VAL A 188 5.53 -26.92 5.57
CA VAL A 188 4.82 -25.75 5.00
C VAL A 188 5.78 -24.65 4.53
N CYS A 189 6.86 -24.43 5.29
CA CYS A 189 7.91 -23.45 5.03
C CYS A 189 8.81 -23.73 3.81
N ASN A 190 8.88 -24.98 3.34
CA ASN A 190 9.71 -25.39 2.19
C ASN A 190 8.91 -25.38 0.88
N SER A 191 7.58 -25.17 0.95
CA SER A 191 6.75 -25.11 -0.24
C SER A 191 7.08 -23.87 -1.10
N PRO A 192 7.24 -24.02 -2.42
CA PRO A 192 7.42 -22.88 -3.33
C PRO A 192 6.25 -21.90 -3.31
N LEU A 193 5.06 -22.38 -2.94
CA LEU A 193 3.84 -21.57 -2.91
C LEU A 193 3.67 -20.80 -1.61
N PHE A 194 4.42 -21.12 -0.56
CA PHE A 194 4.24 -20.53 0.76
C PHE A 194 4.41 -19.00 0.76
N ASN A 195 5.56 -18.51 0.28
CA ASN A 195 5.83 -17.08 0.21
C ASN A 195 4.86 -16.29 -0.70
N PRO A 196 4.55 -16.71 -1.94
CA PRO A 196 3.58 -15.99 -2.77
C PRO A 196 2.16 -16.04 -2.20
N LEU A 197 1.74 -17.12 -1.53
CA LEU A 197 0.44 -17.17 -0.86
C LEU A 197 0.35 -16.15 0.29
N ILE A 198 1.35 -16.08 1.16
CA ILE A 198 1.40 -15.07 2.23
C ILE A 198 1.40 -13.65 1.66
N THR A 199 2.22 -13.40 0.63
CA THR A 199 2.29 -12.10 -0.05
C THR A 199 0.93 -11.69 -0.64
N SER A 200 0.13 -12.67 -1.07
CA SER A 200 -1.19 -12.44 -1.68
C SER A 200 -2.29 -12.13 -0.66
N ILE A 201 -2.11 -12.44 0.64
CA ILE A 201 -3.16 -12.28 1.66
C ILE A 201 -3.77 -10.87 1.67
N PRO A 202 -3.01 -9.77 1.72
CA PRO A 202 -3.59 -8.43 1.73
C PRO A 202 -4.40 -8.10 0.46
N TYR A 203 -3.94 -8.56 -0.70
CA TYR A 203 -4.63 -8.38 -1.98
C TYR A 203 -5.94 -9.19 -2.01
N SER A 204 -5.93 -10.40 -1.47
CA SER A 204 -7.15 -11.21 -1.30
C SER A 204 -8.18 -10.53 -0.40
N LEU A 205 -7.76 -9.88 0.70
CA LEU A 205 -8.68 -9.15 1.57
C LEU A 205 -9.37 -8.00 0.82
N ARG A 206 -8.61 -7.24 0.03
CA ARG A 206 -9.17 -6.16 -0.80
C ARG A 206 -10.06 -6.67 -1.91
N LEU A 207 -9.64 -7.72 -2.60
CA LEU A 207 -10.44 -8.38 -3.62
C LEU A 207 -11.79 -8.84 -3.04
N TYR A 208 -11.76 -9.47 -1.87
CA TYR A 208 -12.95 -9.91 -1.15
C TYR A 208 -13.90 -8.74 -0.84
N GLN A 209 -13.38 -7.65 -0.26
CA GLN A 209 -14.18 -6.45 0.03
C GLN A 209 -14.83 -5.87 -1.24
N CYS A 210 -14.08 -5.78 -2.34
CA CYS A 210 -14.59 -5.26 -3.60
C CYS A 210 -15.69 -6.14 -4.20
N ILE A 211 -15.53 -7.47 -4.14
CA ILE A 211 -16.54 -8.42 -4.64
C ILE A 211 -17.80 -8.37 -3.76
N ARG A 212 -17.63 -8.31 -2.44
CA ARG A 212 -18.75 -8.18 -1.50
C ARG A 212 -19.55 -6.91 -1.76
N ASP A 213 -18.88 -5.76 -1.83
CA ASP A 213 -19.54 -4.48 -2.07
C ASP A 213 -20.23 -4.44 -3.46
N TYR A 214 -19.68 -5.15 -4.46
CA TYR A 214 -20.32 -5.33 -5.76
C TYR A 214 -21.67 -6.05 -5.68
N TYR A 215 -21.78 -7.11 -4.86
CA TYR A 215 -23.03 -7.85 -4.68
C TYR A 215 -24.05 -7.09 -3.81
N GLN A 216 -23.59 -6.21 -2.92
CA GLN A 216 -24.45 -5.37 -2.09
C GLN A 216 -24.95 -4.11 -2.79
N SER A 217 -24.27 -3.68 -3.86
CA SER A 217 -24.63 -2.48 -4.61
C SER A 217 -25.79 -2.72 -5.58
N ASP A 218 -26.60 -1.69 -5.80
CA ASP A 218 -27.72 -1.76 -6.74
C ASP A 218 -27.25 -2.14 -8.16
N PRO A 219 -28.01 -3.01 -8.88
CA PRO A 219 -27.56 -3.58 -10.14
C PRO A 219 -27.15 -2.58 -11.22
N ASP A 220 -27.83 -1.44 -11.29
CA ASP A 220 -27.64 -0.41 -12.32
C ASP A 220 -26.75 0.77 -11.85
N SER A 221 -26.28 0.74 -10.61
CA SER A 221 -25.49 1.83 -10.05
C SER A 221 -24.09 1.93 -10.67
N LEU A 222 -23.61 3.16 -10.85
CA LEU A 222 -22.21 3.40 -11.21
C LEU A 222 -21.25 2.90 -10.12
N ALA A 223 -21.69 2.89 -8.85
CA ALA A 223 -20.95 2.34 -7.73
C ALA A 223 -20.61 0.87 -7.94
N ARG A 224 -21.57 0.05 -8.39
CA ARG A 224 -21.35 -1.36 -8.71
C ARG A 224 -20.24 -1.56 -9.75
N LYS A 225 -20.23 -0.75 -10.82
CA LYS A 225 -19.16 -0.78 -11.84
C LYS A 225 -17.80 -0.38 -11.26
N ARG A 226 -17.76 0.56 -10.32
CA ARG A 226 -16.53 0.93 -9.60
C ARG A 226 -16.02 -0.22 -8.73
N HIS A 227 -16.88 -0.94 -8.01
CA HIS A 227 -16.45 -2.06 -7.17
C HIS A 227 -15.78 -3.19 -7.97
N ILE A 228 -16.36 -3.60 -9.11
CA ILE A 228 -15.74 -4.63 -9.95
C ILE A 228 -14.45 -4.15 -10.63
N ALA A 229 -14.40 -2.88 -11.06
CA ALA A 229 -13.18 -2.31 -11.62
C ALA A 229 -12.06 -2.24 -10.56
N ASN A 230 -12.41 -1.97 -9.29
CA ASN A 230 -11.46 -2.03 -8.18
C ASN A 230 -11.04 -3.49 -7.88
N ALA A 231 -11.95 -4.46 -8.00
CA ALA A 231 -11.60 -5.88 -7.87
C ALA A 231 -10.54 -6.29 -8.89
N VAL A 232 -10.66 -5.84 -10.15
CA VAL A 232 -9.64 -6.06 -11.20
C VAL A 232 -8.29 -5.45 -10.81
N LYS A 233 -8.27 -4.30 -10.12
CA LYS A 233 -7.05 -3.68 -9.59
C LYS A 233 -6.27 -4.66 -8.73
N TYR A 234 -6.90 -5.21 -7.70
CA TYR A 234 -6.24 -6.11 -6.76
C TYR A 234 -5.98 -7.51 -7.34
N LEU A 235 -6.87 -8.00 -8.21
CA LEU A 235 -6.67 -9.26 -8.92
C LEU A 235 -5.44 -9.22 -9.83
N SER A 236 -5.17 -8.08 -10.48
CA SER A 236 -4.02 -7.90 -11.37
C SER A 236 -2.66 -8.11 -10.72
N SER A 237 -2.57 -8.00 -9.38
CA SER A 237 -1.32 -8.21 -8.64
C SER A 237 -0.96 -9.69 -8.45
N PHE A 238 -1.93 -10.61 -8.53
CA PHE A 238 -1.68 -12.04 -8.33
C PHE A 238 -0.72 -12.63 -9.38
N PRO A 239 -0.93 -12.44 -10.70
CA PRO A 239 0.01 -12.92 -11.70
C PRO A 239 1.43 -12.41 -11.46
N VAL A 240 1.59 -11.13 -11.06
CA VAL A 240 2.91 -10.56 -10.75
C VAL A 240 3.56 -11.31 -9.60
N ILE A 241 2.85 -11.52 -8.48
CA ILE A 241 3.38 -12.20 -7.29
C ILE A 241 3.82 -13.64 -7.62
N PHE A 242 2.96 -14.40 -8.28
CA PHE A 242 3.23 -15.82 -8.56
C PHE A 242 4.32 -15.99 -9.62
N LEU A 243 4.28 -15.22 -10.72
CA LEU A 243 5.32 -15.27 -11.75
C LEU A 243 6.69 -14.88 -11.20
N SER A 244 6.75 -13.87 -10.31
CA SER A 244 8.00 -13.47 -9.63
C SER A 244 8.59 -14.62 -8.81
N ALA A 245 7.75 -15.29 -8.01
CA ALA A 245 8.18 -16.40 -7.16
C ALA A 245 8.64 -17.60 -8.00
N PHE A 246 7.88 -17.94 -9.05
CA PHE A 246 8.19 -19.03 -9.94
C PHE A 246 9.49 -18.80 -10.70
N GLN A 247 9.68 -17.60 -11.25
CA GLN A 247 10.88 -17.23 -11.99
C GLN A 247 12.14 -17.28 -11.09
N LYS A 248 12.06 -16.77 -9.86
CA LYS A 248 13.17 -16.83 -8.89
C LYS A 248 13.55 -18.28 -8.57
N LYS A 249 12.56 -19.15 -8.36
CA LYS A 249 12.82 -20.57 -8.07
C LYS A 249 13.41 -21.31 -9.27
N TYR A 250 12.88 -21.05 -10.46
CA TYR A 250 13.39 -21.64 -11.70
C TYR A 250 14.86 -21.23 -11.96
N MET A 251 15.20 -19.95 -11.80
CA MET A 251 16.59 -19.46 -11.92
C MET A 251 17.53 -20.14 -10.91
N SER A 252 17.07 -20.37 -9.68
CA SER A 252 17.83 -21.09 -8.65
C SER A 252 17.99 -22.59 -8.91
N TYR A 253 17.06 -23.21 -9.63
CA TYR A 253 17.17 -24.61 -10.06
C TYR A 253 18.21 -24.74 -11.18
N ARG A 254 18.11 -23.88 -12.20
CA ARG A 254 19.03 -23.84 -13.34
C ARG A 254 20.49 -23.63 -12.92
N SER A 255 20.76 -22.81 -11.90
CA SER A 255 22.14 -22.57 -11.43
C SER A 255 22.80 -23.80 -10.80
N LYS A 256 22.02 -24.78 -10.30
CA LYS A 256 22.54 -26.02 -9.73
C LYS A 256 22.80 -27.10 -10.79
N ASP A 257 22.06 -27.08 -11.89
CA ASP A 257 22.05 -28.13 -12.92
C ASP A 257 22.89 -27.74 -14.16
N ILE A 258 24.16 -27.37 -13.93
CA ILE A 258 25.10 -26.86 -14.96
C ILE A 258 25.41 -27.89 -16.08
N GLY A 259 24.98 -29.15 -15.92
CA GLY A 259 25.37 -30.27 -16.79
C GLY A 259 24.42 -30.61 -17.94
N THR A 260 23.16 -30.18 -17.94
CA THR A 260 22.18 -30.58 -18.95
C THR A 260 21.92 -29.44 -19.95
N GLN A 261 22.41 -29.63 -21.19
CA GLN A 261 22.20 -28.75 -22.34
C GLN A 261 20.73 -28.77 -22.82
N PHE A 262 19.78 -28.35 -22.00
CA PHE A 262 18.44 -28.02 -22.48
C PHE A 262 18.31 -26.52 -22.70
N ASP A 263 17.97 -26.16 -23.94
CA ASP A 263 17.69 -24.83 -24.47
C ASP A 263 16.42 -24.18 -23.87
N GLU A 264 16.20 -24.27 -22.55
CA GLU A 264 15.01 -23.69 -21.90
C GLU A 264 15.08 -22.15 -21.73
N VAL A 265 16.00 -21.49 -22.45
CA VAL A 265 16.08 -20.03 -22.52
C VAL A 265 14.75 -19.43 -23.00
N TRP A 266 14.03 -20.13 -23.88
CA TRP A 266 12.72 -19.66 -24.37
C TRP A 266 11.67 -19.59 -23.25
N PHE A 267 11.67 -20.56 -22.32
CA PHE A 267 10.69 -20.63 -21.24
C PHE A 267 10.93 -19.50 -20.23
N LEU A 268 12.19 -19.24 -19.87
CA LEU A 268 12.57 -18.07 -19.07
C LEU A 268 12.13 -16.74 -19.71
N ARG A 269 12.31 -16.60 -21.02
CA ARG A 269 11.87 -15.41 -21.76
C ARG A 269 10.35 -15.27 -21.74
N LEU A 270 9.62 -16.37 -21.87
CA LEU A 270 8.16 -16.39 -21.78
C LEU A 270 7.70 -15.95 -20.37
N LEU A 271 8.26 -16.54 -19.31
CA LEU A 271 7.94 -16.16 -17.92
C LEU A 271 8.21 -14.68 -17.66
N PHE A 272 9.37 -14.18 -18.12
CA PHE A 272 9.70 -12.78 -18.02
C PHE A 272 8.69 -11.89 -18.74
N PHE A 273 8.32 -12.24 -19.99
CA PHE A 273 7.36 -11.45 -20.77
C PHE A 273 5.98 -11.41 -20.12
N LEU A 274 5.49 -12.56 -19.64
CA LEU A 274 4.22 -12.65 -18.92
C LEU A 274 4.27 -11.84 -17.61
N TRP A 275 5.38 -11.93 -16.87
CA TRP A 275 5.59 -11.17 -15.65
C TRP A 275 5.62 -9.67 -15.94
N PHE A 276 6.37 -9.25 -16.96
CA PHE A 276 6.50 -7.86 -17.36
C PHE A 276 5.16 -7.27 -17.77
N LEU A 277 4.40 -7.97 -18.63
CA LEU A 277 3.08 -7.52 -19.06
C LEU A 277 2.12 -7.41 -17.88
N SER A 278 2.15 -8.39 -16.97
CA SER A 278 1.33 -8.38 -15.75
C SER A 278 1.70 -7.23 -14.83
N ALA A 279 3.01 -7.00 -14.62
CA ALA A 279 3.51 -5.94 -13.75
C ALA A 279 3.23 -4.55 -14.32
N PHE A 280 3.39 -4.39 -15.63
CA PHE A 280 3.07 -3.17 -16.37
C PHE A 280 1.57 -2.84 -16.26
N PHE A 281 0.71 -3.81 -16.56
CA PHE A 281 -0.74 -3.64 -16.43
C PHE A 281 -1.14 -3.33 -14.99
N SER A 282 -0.68 -4.12 -14.02
CA SER A 282 -1.02 -3.94 -12.60
C SER A 282 -0.59 -2.56 -12.08
N SER A 283 0.62 -2.11 -12.44
CA SER A 283 1.16 -0.83 -12.01
C SER A 283 0.44 0.36 -12.63
N LEU A 284 0.25 0.36 -13.97
CA LEU A 284 -0.43 1.45 -14.67
C LEU A 284 -1.91 1.55 -14.32
N TYR A 285 -2.61 0.41 -14.28
CA TYR A 285 -4.03 0.40 -13.94
C TYR A 285 -4.26 0.95 -12.54
N SER A 286 -3.42 0.51 -11.59
CA SER A 286 -3.50 0.99 -10.23
C SER A 286 -3.07 2.47 -10.10
N PHE A 287 -2.14 2.97 -10.92
CA PHE A 287 -1.76 4.40 -10.95
C PHE A 287 -2.92 5.27 -11.45
N TYR A 288 -3.50 4.86 -12.58
CA TYR A 288 -4.71 5.48 -13.10
C TYR A 288 -5.82 5.49 -12.04
N TRP A 289 -5.99 4.39 -11.31
CA TRP A 289 -6.98 4.31 -10.25
C TRP A 289 -6.76 5.32 -9.12
N ASP A 290 -5.52 5.45 -8.67
CA ASP A 290 -5.18 6.35 -7.55
C ASP A 290 -5.51 7.80 -7.92
N ILE A 291 -5.17 8.23 -9.14
CA ILE A 291 -5.47 9.58 -9.63
C ILE A 291 -6.97 9.76 -9.90
N ALA A 292 -7.56 8.92 -10.74
CA ALA A 292 -8.90 9.14 -11.28
C ALA A 292 -10.02 8.83 -10.29
N PHE A 293 -9.86 7.80 -9.45
CA PHE A 293 -10.92 7.36 -8.53
C PHE A 293 -10.59 7.64 -7.08
N ASP A 294 -9.34 7.43 -6.65
CA ASP A 294 -9.02 7.59 -5.24
C ASP A 294 -8.88 9.06 -4.85
N TRP A 295 -8.25 9.87 -5.69
CA TRP A 295 -8.09 11.32 -5.50
C TRP A 295 -9.07 12.18 -6.30
N ASP A 296 -9.76 11.59 -7.29
CA ASP A 296 -10.73 12.30 -8.15
C ASP A 296 -10.10 13.48 -8.89
N LEU A 297 -8.91 13.22 -9.44
CA LEU A 297 -8.10 14.12 -10.24
C LEU A 297 -8.01 13.58 -11.68
N GLY A 298 -7.39 14.35 -12.57
CA GLY A 298 -7.18 13.96 -13.97
C GLY A 298 -8.42 14.17 -14.82
N ASN A 299 -9.08 15.33 -14.72
CA ASN A 299 -10.12 15.70 -15.68
C ASN A 299 -9.48 16.06 -17.04
N PHE A 300 -8.99 15.05 -17.76
CA PHE A 300 -8.25 15.18 -19.03
C PHE A 300 -9.13 15.71 -20.19
N ARG A 301 -10.44 15.80 -19.99
CA ARG A 301 -11.39 16.23 -21.02
C ARG A 301 -11.32 17.73 -21.32
N THR A 302 -10.72 18.52 -20.43
CA THR A 302 -10.83 19.99 -20.46
C THR A 302 -9.51 20.74 -20.70
N TRP A 303 -8.36 20.07 -20.80
CA TRP A 303 -7.05 20.74 -20.71
C TRP A 303 -6.02 20.26 -21.74
N ASN A 304 -5.21 21.19 -22.27
CA ASN A 304 -4.07 20.90 -23.16
C ASN A 304 -2.74 20.82 -22.38
N LEU A 305 -1.72 20.20 -22.98
CA LEU A 305 -0.37 20.05 -22.40
C LEU A 305 0.29 21.38 -22.01
N THR A 306 0.05 22.45 -22.78
CA THR A 306 0.58 23.79 -22.52
C THR A 306 0.01 24.39 -21.23
N ASP A 307 -1.28 24.18 -20.97
CA ASP A 307 -1.97 24.71 -19.79
C ASP A 307 -1.43 24.03 -18.52
N ILE A 308 -1.14 22.73 -18.62
CA ILE A 308 -0.55 21.92 -17.54
C ILE A 308 0.87 22.43 -17.21
N VAL A 309 1.72 22.62 -18.23
CA VAL A 309 3.09 23.11 -18.04
C VAL A 309 3.09 24.50 -17.42
N TYR A 310 2.21 25.39 -17.88
CA TYR A 310 2.07 26.74 -17.33
C TYR A 310 1.68 26.70 -15.84
N ALA A 311 0.66 25.91 -15.47
CA ALA A 311 0.21 25.79 -14.08
C ALA A 311 1.26 25.21 -13.12
N ILE A 312 2.14 24.32 -13.60
CA ILE A 312 3.25 23.79 -12.80
C ILE A 312 4.32 24.86 -12.56
N LEU A 313 4.60 25.70 -13.57
CA LEU A 313 5.64 26.73 -13.52
C LEU A 313 5.21 28.00 -12.78
N THR A 314 3.91 28.28 -12.67
CA THR A 314 3.37 29.45 -11.95
C THR A 314 2.48 29.05 -10.76
N PRO A 315 3.06 28.52 -9.67
CA PRO A 315 2.30 27.99 -8.53
C PRO A 315 1.65 29.05 -7.61
N ASP A 316 2.01 30.33 -7.75
CA ASP A 316 1.58 31.42 -6.85
C ASP A 316 0.40 32.26 -7.39
N PHE A 317 -0.24 31.85 -8.50
CA PHE A 317 -1.45 32.53 -8.97
C PHE A 317 -2.63 32.09 -8.09
N GLU A 318 -3.09 32.98 -7.21
CA GLU A 318 -4.35 32.81 -6.47
C GLU A 318 -5.49 32.67 -7.49
N TYR A 319 -6.01 31.47 -7.64
CA TYR A 319 -7.27 31.24 -8.32
C TYR A 319 -8.35 31.91 -7.47
N GLN A 320 -8.94 33.00 -7.95
CA GLN A 320 -10.04 33.67 -7.28
C GLN A 320 -11.19 32.69 -7.10
N ASP A 321 -11.52 32.41 -5.83
CA ASP A 321 -12.73 31.70 -5.45
C ASP A 321 -13.94 32.48 -5.97
N LEU A 322 -14.74 31.87 -6.84
CA LEU A 322 -16.07 32.38 -7.21
C LEU A 322 -16.96 32.25 -5.97
N GLU A 323 -17.16 33.36 -5.26
CA GLU A 323 -18.26 33.53 -4.33
C GLU A 323 -19.56 33.11 -5.04
N THR A 324 -20.21 32.09 -4.48
CA THR A 324 -21.58 31.70 -4.81
C THR A 324 -22.48 32.93 -4.82
N GLY A 325 -22.97 33.27 -6.01
CA GLY A 325 -23.75 34.47 -6.24
C GLY A 325 -25.02 34.53 -5.42
N SER A 326 -25.09 35.51 -4.54
CA SER A 326 -26.35 36.16 -4.16
C SER A 326 -26.09 37.62 -3.79
N SER A 327 -26.06 38.52 -4.77
CA SER A 327 -26.64 39.87 -4.66
C SER A 327 -26.40 40.76 -5.90
N LEU A 328 -27.52 41.32 -6.38
CA LEU A 328 -27.71 42.72 -6.82
C LEU A 328 -27.14 43.23 -8.17
N PHE A 329 -28.05 43.31 -9.13
CA PHE A 329 -28.45 44.51 -9.91
C PHE A 329 -27.43 45.58 -10.35
N SER A 330 -27.40 45.77 -11.68
CA SER A 330 -27.17 47.02 -12.45
C SER A 330 -25.74 47.57 -12.47
N THR A 331 -25.19 48.15 -13.55
CA THR A 331 -25.76 48.98 -14.63
C THR A 331 -24.83 48.94 -15.86
N ASN A 332 -25.41 49.28 -17.02
CA ASN A 332 -24.78 49.54 -18.32
C ASN A 332 -23.43 50.29 -18.26
N LYS A 333 -22.43 49.80 -19.02
CA LYS A 333 -21.52 50.67 -19.77
C LYS A 333 -20.95 49.94 -20.99
N SER A 334 -21.16 50.58 -22.13
CA SER A 334 -20.65 50.27 -23.46
C SER A 334 -19.15 50.55 -23.58
N SER A 335 -18.37 49.59 -24.08
CA SER A 335 -17.08 49.86 -24.74
C SER A 335 -16.58 48.62 -25.51
N SER A 336 -16.48 48.80 -26.84
CA SER A 336 -15.60 48.11 -27.81
C SER A 336 -15.45 46.58 -27.76
N VAL A 337 -16.20 45.91 -28.64
CA VAL A 337 -15.94 44.53 -29.08
C VAL A 337 -14.68 44.52 -29.96
N SER A 338 -13.63 43.85 -29.50
CA SER A 338 -12.46 43.53 -30.33
C SER A 338 -12.65 42.15 -30.96
N ILE A 339 -12.53 42.10 -32.29
CA ILE A 339 -12.71 40.92 -33.14
C ILE A 339 -11.51 39.99 -32.93
N LEU A 340 -11.57 39.16 -31.89
CA LEU A 340 -10.77 37.93 -31.73
C LEU A 340 -11.38 36.97 -30.69
N ASP A 341 -12.70 37.05 -30.47
CA ASP A 341 -13.43 36.03 -29.72
C ASP A 341 -13.64 34.81 -30.62
N VAL A 342 -12.63 33.94 -30.65
CA VAL A 342 -12.89 32.52 -30.89
C VAL A 342 -13.59 32.01 -29.63
N PRO A 343 -14.87 31.58 -29.70
CA PRO A 343 -15.51 31.00 -28.54
C PRO A 343 -14.85 29.65 -28.27
N HIS A 344 -13.85 29.63 -27.39
CA HIS A 344 -13.38 28.39 -26.82
C HIS A 344 -14.52 27.80 -25.96
N PRO A 345 -14.80 26.50 -26.06
CA PRO A 345 -15.80 25.84 -25.24
C PRO A 345 -15.20 25.64 -23.83
N SER A 346 -14.97 26.73 -23.10
CA SER A 346 -14.29 26.73 -21.80
C SER A 346 -15.14 27.38 -20.69
N SER A 347 -16.46 27.36 -20.83
CA SER A 347 -17.37 28.04 -19.89
C SER A 347 -17.67 27.27 -18.59
N LEU A 348 -16.85 26.33 -18.10
CA LEU A 348 -17.26 25.54 -16.92
C LEU A 348 -16.22 25.13 -15.87
N TYR A 349 -14.93 25.45 -16.01
CA TYR A 349 -13.99 25.15 -14.93
C TYR A 349 -12.82 26.15 -14.90
N THR A 350 -12.86 27.04 -13.91
CA THR A 350 -11.80 28.00 -13.59
C THR A 350 -10.96 27.47 -12.43
N GLY A 351 -10.46 26.24 -12.51
CA GLY A 351 -9.55 25.71 -11.50
C GLY A 351 -8.24 25.22 -12.12
N PRO A 352 -7.23 24.90 -11.29
CA PRO A 352 -5.94 24.41 -11.78
C PRO A 352 -6.12 23.15 -12.66
N PRO A 353 -5.36 23.03 -13.76
CA PRO A 353 -5.58 21.99 -14.75
C PRO A 353 -5.40 20.59 -14.16
N LEU A 354 -6.19 19.62 -14.63
CA LEU A 354 -6.24 18.25 -14.09
C LEU A 354 -6.69 18.11 -12.63
N LEU A 355 -6.90 19.19 -11.89
CA LEU A 355 -7.39 19.11 -10.51
C LEU A 355 -8.91 19.28 -10.46
N ARG A 356 -9.47 19.06 -9.28
CA ARG A 356 -10.88 19.26 -8.94
C ARG A 356 -11.12 20.70 -8.45
N SER A 357 -12.38 21.16 -8.43
CA SER A 357 -12.75 22.53 -8.03
C SER A 357 -12.46 22.82 -6.56
N THR A 358 -12.70 21.84 -5.70
CA THR A 358 -12.58 22.01 -4.25
C THR A 358 -11.32 21.31 -3.76
N LEU A 359 -10.32 22.09 -3.35
CA LEU A 359 -9.05 21.62 -2.81
C LEU A 359 -8.91 22.08 -1.35
N VAL A 360 -8.72 21.14 -0.41
CA VAL A 360 -8.49 21.48 1.00
C VAL A 360 -7.03 21.89 1.21
N TYR A 361 -6.11 21.17 0.56
CA TYR A 361 -4.72 21.63 0.51
C TYR A 361 -4.62 22.81 -0.47
N LYS A 362 -4.55 24.03 0.07
CA LYS A 362 -4.66 25.28 -0.71
C LYS A 362 -3.71 25.40 -1.91
N LYS A 363 -2.52 24.76 -1.87
CA LYS A 363 -1.54 24.86 -2.96
C LYS A 363 -1.67 23.70 -3.96
N PRO A 364 -1.97 23.96 -5.24
CA PRO A 364 -2.08 22.94 -6.30
C PRO A 364 -0.83 22.08 -6.47
N ILE A 365 0.35 22.66 -6.23
CA ILE A 365 1.65 21.97 -6.37
C ILE A 365 1.73 20.67 -5.57
N TYR A 366 1.06 20.59 -4.41
CA TYR A 366 1.08 19.37 -3.59
C TYR A 366 0.43 18.18 -4.31
N TYR A 367 -0.62 18.42 -5.11
CA TYR A 367 -1.30 17.36 -5.86
C TYR A 367 -0.45 16.87 -7.03
N TYR A 368 0.17 17.77 -7.78
CA TYR A 368 1.07 17.38 -8.89
C TYR A 368 2.30 16.64 -8.38
N LEU A 369 2.89 17.08 -7.26
CA LEU A 369 3.98 16.38 -6.61
C LEU A 369 3.54 14.99 -6.14
N ALA A 370 2.33 14.85 -5.59
CA ALA A 370 1.80 13.55 -5.19
C ALA A 370 1.58 12.61 -6.38
N MET A 371 1.04 13.11 -7.50
CA MET A 371 0.90 12.34 -8.75
C MET A 371 2.26 11.85 -9.28
N CYS A 372 3.26 12.74 -9.32
CA CYS A 372 4.59 12.39 -9.78
C CYS A 372 5.25 11.36 -8.83
N LEU A 373 5.15 11.60 -7.52
CA LEU A 373 5.68 10.68 -6.51
C LEU A 373 5.01 9.31 -6.58
N ASP A 374 3.69 9.24 -6.77
CA ASP A 374 2.99 7.96 -6.91
C ASP A 374 3.46 7.18 -8.14
N LEU A 375 3.62 7.86 -9.29
CA LEU A 375 4.15 7.23 -10.51
C LEU A 375 5.55 6.67 -10.30
N LEU A 376 6.47 7.47 -9.75
CA LEU A 376 7.87 7.09 -9.53
C LEU A 376 7.98 5.95 -8.50
N LEU A 377 7.26 6.04 -7.39
CA LEU A 377 7.32 5.04 -6.34
C LEU A 377 6.58 3.76 -6.73
N ARG A 378 5.58 3.79 -7.61
CA ARG A 378 4.97 2.56 -8.16
C ARG A 378 5.93 1.72 -8.97
N ALA A 379 6.87 2.35 -9.68
CA ALA A 379 7.92 1.62 -10.37
C ALA A 379 8.77 0.79 -9.39
N THR A 380 8.92 1.23 -8.13
CA THR A 380 9.68 0.50 -7.11
C THR A 380 9.05 -0.85 -6.76
N TRP A 381 7.71 -0.97 -6.81
CA TRP A 381 7.02 -2.25 -6.58
C TRP A 381 7.29 -3.26 -7.70
N THR A 382 7.30 -2.80 -8.95
CA THR A 382 7.68 -3.64 -10.11
C THR A 382 9.16 -4.05 -10.04
N ILE A 383 10.05 -3.11 -9.71
CA ILE A 383 11.48 -3.35 -9.57
C ILE A 383 11.76 -4.40 -8.48
N LYS A 384 11.07 -4.30 -7.34
CA LYS A 384 11.16 -5.22 -6.19
C LYS A 384 10.78 -6.66 -6.52
N LEU A 385 9.82 -6.86 -7.42
CA LEU A 385 9.32 -8.18 -7.81
C LEU A 385 10.10 -8.75 -9.01
N SER A 386 10.97 -7.96 -9.63
CA SER A 386 11.82 -8.42 -10.73
C SER A 386 12.85 -9.42 -10.20
N SER A 387 12.86 -10.61 -10.78
CA SER A 387 13.88 -11.63 -10.47
C SER A 387 15.16 -11.49 -11.30
N HIS A 388 15.16 -10.62 -12.32
CA HIS A 388 16.33 -10.37 -13.18
C HIS A 388 17.25 -9.27 -12.66
N ILE A 389 16.71 -8.34 -11.87
CA ILE A 389 17.54 -7.31 -11.26
C ILE A 389 18.03 -7.91 -9.95
N GLU A 390 19.34 -8.14 -9.83
CA GLU A 390 19.98 -8.66 -8.61
C GLU A 390 19.97 -7.61 -7.49
N ILE A 391 18.82 -7.05 -7.18
CA ILE A 391 18.62 -6.12 -6.07
C ILE A 391 18.99 -6.78 -4.75
N ASP A 392 18.78 -8.09 -4.65
CA ASP A 392 19.19 -8.92 -3.51
C ASP A 392 20.72 -8.88 -3.27
N SER A 393 21.54 -8.53 -4.28
CA SER A 393 22.99 -8.34 -4.12
C SER A 393 23.34 -7.04 -3.39
N ILE A 394 22.45 -6.03 -3.45
CA ILE A 394 22.64 -4.74 -2.81
C ILE A 394 22.17 -4.85 -1.36
N PRO A 395 23.04 -4.61 -0.36
CA PRO A 395 22.65 -4.67 1.04
C PRO A 395 21.47 -3.74 1.34
N TYR A 396 20.47 -4.26 2.05
CA TYR A 396 19.30 -3.52 2.54
C TYR A 396 18.37 -2.92 1.47
N SER A 397 18.58 -3.23 0.20
CA SER A 397 17.74 -2.76 -0.91
C SER A 397 16.27 -3.12 -0.72
N GLY A 398 15.96 -4.36 -0.30
CA GLY A 398 14.61 -4.80 0.02
C GLY A 398 13.95 -3.98 1.13
N PHE A 399 14.72 -3.58 2.16
CA PHE A 399 14.24 -2.69 3.22
C PHE A 399 13.90 -1.31 2.66
N ILE A 400 14.78 -0.71 1.85
CA ILE A 400 14.55 0.61 1.24
C ILE A 400 13.32 0.60 0.34
N LEU A 401 13.16 -0.41 -0.52
CA LEU A 401 11.99 -0.53 -1.39
C LEU A 401 10.69 -0.69 -0.61
N ASN A 402 10.70 -1.45 0.50
CA ASN A 402 9.54 -1.54 1.40
C ASN A 402 9.24 -0.19 2.08
N LEU A 403 10.26 0.55 2.50
CA LEU A 403 10.10 1.87 3.11
C LEU A 403 9.49 2.88 2.12
N LEU A 404 9.96 2.89 0.88
CA LEU A 404 9.42 3.74 -0.18
C LEU A 404 7.94 3.46 -0.44
N GLU A 405 7.54 2.19 -0.44
CA GLU A 405 6.14 1.79 -0.60
C GLU A 405 5.26 2.25 0.58
N ILE A 406 5.79 2.23 1.82
CA ILE A 406 5.09 2.79 3.00
C ILE A 406 4.91 4.31 2.84
N ILE A 407 5.95 5.03 2.44
CA ILE A 407 5.89 6.48 2.21
C ILE A 407 4.85 6.82 1.14
N ARG A 408 4.88 6.11 0.00
CA ARG A 408 3.90 6.28 -1.08
C ARG A 408 2.47 6.12 -0.56
N ARG A 409 2.22 5.09 0.24
CA ARG A 409 0.89 4.83 0.82
C ARG A 409 0.46 5.91 1.80
N SER A 410 1.36 6.42 2.66
CA SER A 410 1.04 7.56 3.53
C SER A 410 0.62 8.78 2.72
N VAL A 411 1.34 9.11 1.63
CA VAL A 411 0.92 10.19 0.72
C VAL A 411 -0.47 9.90 0.13
N TRP A 412 -0.72 8.69 -0.34
CA TRP A 412 -2.04 8.31 -0.86
C TRP A 412 -3.17 8.49 0.16
N ILE A 413 -2.94 8.18 1.44
CA ILE A 413 -3.93 8.35 2.52
C ILE A 413 -4.28 9.82 2.71
N LEU A 414 -3.30 10.72 2.68
CA LEU A 414 -3.52 12.15 2.84
C LEU A 414 -4.54 12.67 1.81
N PHE A 415 -4.29 12.41 0.53
CA PHE A 415 -5.16 12.85 -0.56
C PHE A 415 -6.48 12.06 -0.62
N ARG A 416 -6.50 10.78 -0.23
CA ARG A 416 -7.74 10.01 -0.18
C ARG A 416 -8.72 10.53 0.86
N VAL A 417 -8.24 10.81 2.08
CA VAL A 417 -9.10 11.34 3.16
C VAL A 417 -9.48 12.79 2.87
N GLU A 418 -8.56 13.56 2.30
CA GLU A 418 -8.84 14.94 1.86
C GLU A 418 -9.90 14.99 0.76
N LYS A 419 -9.89 14.02 -0.18
CA LYS A 419 -10.94 13.87 -1.18
C LYS A 419 -12.32 13.78 -0.54
N GLU A 420 -12.48 12.82 0.37
CA GLU A 420 -13.74 12.54 1.07
C GLU A 420 -14.18 13.75 1.90
N HIS A 421 -13.23 14.49 2.50
CA HIS A 421 -13.54 15.72 3.21
C HIS A 421 -14.14 16.79 2.29
N ALA A 422 -13.50 17.06 1.15
CA ALA A 422 -13.99 18.07 0.21
C ALA A 422 -15.34 17.69 -0.40
N GLN A 423 -15.60 16.40 -0.63
CA GLN A 423 -16.90 15.93 -1.10
C GLN A 423 -18.00 16.22 -0.06
N ASN A 424 -17.72 15.98 1.22
CA ASN A 424 -18.65 16.33 2.31
C ASN A 424 -18.88 17.84 2.42
N LEU A 425 -17.86 18.67 2.16
CA LEU A 425 -18.01 20.13 2.13
C LEU A 425 -18.86 20.61 0.96
N SER A 426 -18.75 19.98 -0.22
CA SER A 426 -19.53 20.35 -1.40
C SER A 426 -21.02 19.97 -1.35
N GLN A 427 -21.40 19.10 -0.42
CA GLN A 427 -22.78 18.64 -0.21
C GLN A 427 -23.53 19.43 0.86
N GLN A 428 -22.82 20.27 1.63
CA GLN A 428 -23.39 21.21 2.60
C GLN A 428 -23.68 22.54 1.92
#